data_AF-A0A1Q7RGL2-F1
#
_entry.id   AF-A0A1Q7RGL2-F1
#
_cell.length_a   1.000
_cell.length_b   1.000
_cell.length_c   1.000
_cell.angle_alpha   90.00
_cell.angle_beta   90.00
_cell.angle_gamma   90.00
#
_symmetry.space_group_name_H-M   'P 1'
#
loop_
_entity.id
_entity.type
_entity.pdbx_description
1 polymer ?
#
loop_
_entity_poly.entity_id
_entity_poly.type
_entity_poly.pdbx_seq_one_letter_code
_entity_poly.pdbx_strand_id
1 'polypeptide(L)'
;MNIRRKFMIKSTFPGNPEGHFQSIPSPLPGSRFEDHPRPIHSPLELHVRRLRYFIDILESGYRYALLPDPLPLSQRAERIALGIDLPELDTVPLWSVTRADGAVAIPFIEFIVTQISRTLEAVADEAGLSGSAAGEELVLARGSLRRILEQGSPGSATSAPDLPRLGDIFLPRDLLDAVCGPEGLLRTIAGQCETLLAAEPVRPGH
;
A
#
# COMPACT_ATOMS: atom_id res chain seq x y z
N MET A 1 46.43 -27.29 -9.68
CA MET A 1 46.45 -28.12 -8.45
C MET A 1 45.52 -27.44 -7.44
N ASN A 2 44.22 -27.72 -7.49
CA ASN A 2 43.20 -26.95 -6.75
C ASN A 2 42.80 -27.69 -5.46
N ILE A 3 43.11 -27.07 -4.32
CA ILE A 3 42.81 -27.54 -2.97
C ILE A 3 41.33 -27.25 -2.68
N ARG A 4 40.48 -28.29 -2.67
CA ARG A 4 39.08 -28.19 -2.22
C ARG A 4 39.04 -28.03 -0.70
N ARG A 5 38.65 -26.84 -0.20
CA ARG A 5 38.29 -26.66 1.21
C ARG A 5 36.95 -27.37 1.49
N LYS A 6 37.00 -28.44 2.29
CA LYS A 6 35.82 -29.05 2.89
C LYS A 6 35.35 -28.17 4.05
N PHE A 7 34.12 -27.67 4.00
CA PHE A 7 33.47 -27.10 5.17
C PHE A 7 32.93 -28.23 6.05
N MET A 8 33.44 -28.34 7.27
CA MET A 8 32.95 -29.28 8.30
C MET A 8 31.96 -28.54 9.19
N ILE A 9 30.70 -28.97 9.21
CA ILE A 9 29.75 -28.58 10.24
C ILE A 9 29.77 -29.71 11.28
N LYS A 10 30.29 -29.41 12.49
CA LYS A 10 30.15 -30.30 13.65
C LYS A 10 28.70 -30.22 14.13
N SER A 11 27.97 -31.33 14.04
CA SER A 11 26.68 -31.48 14.74
C SER A 11 26.96 -31.89 16.19
N THR A 12 26.43 -31.12 17.14
CA THR A 12 26.57 -31.33 18.58
C THR A 12 25.31 -32.01 19.10
N PHE A 13 25.21 -33.33 18.92
CA PHE A 13 24.23 -34.16 19.62
C PHE A 13 24.94 -35.39 20.18
N PRO A 14 24.84 -35.70 21.48
CA PRO A 14 25.52 -36.83 22.08
C PRO A 14 24.66 -38.09 21.92
N GLY A 15 25.22 -39.12 21.27
CA GLY A 15 24.72 -40.49 21.37
C GLY A 15 24.35 -41.16 20.04
N ASN A 16 25.35 -41.51 19.21
CA ASN A 16 25.34 -42.76 18.42
C ASN A 16 26.75 -43.01 17.81
N PRO A 17 27.41 -44.17 18.00
CA PRO A 17 28.79 -44.39 17.56
C PRO A 17 28.93 -45.06 16.18
N GLU A 18 27.92 -44.98 15.30
CA GLU A 18 28.00 -45.53 13.94
C GLU A 18 28.00 -44.41 12.89
N GLY A 19 29.21 -44.08 12.41
CA GLY A 19 29.46 -43.06 11.41
C GLY A 19 28.98 -43.49 10.03
N HIS A 20 27.71 -43.23 9.72
CA HIS A 20 27.21 -43.23 8.35
C HIS A 20 27.63 -41.93 7.65
N PHE A 21 28.67 -42.02 6.83
CA PHE A 21 29.09 -40.94 5.93
C PHE A 21 28.15 -40.88 4.73
N GLN A 22 27.17 -39.98 4.75
CA GLN A 22 26.45 -39.62 3.53
C GLN A 22 27.27 -38.63 2.70
N SER A 23 27.78 -39.09 1.57
CA SER A 23 28.38 -38.25 0.54
C SER A 23 27.31 -37.41 -0.15
N ILE A 24 27.27 -36.10 0.11
CA ILE A 24 26.44 -35.16 -0.64
C ILE A 24 27.02 -35.05 -2.06
N PRO A 25 26.25 -35.29 -3.14
CA PRO A 25 26.74 -35.06 -4.50
C PRO A 25 27.11 -33.59 -4.65
N SER A 26 28.31 -33.31 -5.19
CA SER A 26 28.68 -31.94 -5.56
C SER A 26 27.71 -31.45 -6.64
N PRO A 27 27.20 -30.20 -6.58
CA PRO A 27 26.38 -29.67 -7.65
C PRO A 27 27.22 -29.61 -8.93
N LEU A 28 26.64 -30.05 -10.04
CA LEU A 28 27.26 -29.95 -11.36
C LEU A 28 27.49 -28.46 -11.70
N PRO A 29 28.66 -28.08 -12.24
CA PRO A 29 28.91 -26.72 -12.67
C PRO A 29 28.10 -26.46 -13.95
N GLY A 30 27.03 -25.67 -13.84
CA GLY A 30 26.29 -25.22 -15.03
C GLY A 30 24.82 -24.84 -14.85
N SER A 31 24.17 -25.14 -13.72
CA SER A 31 22.75 -24.79 -13.55
C SER A 31 22.58 -23.43 -12.89
N ARG A 32 22.80 -22.35 -13.65
CA ARG A 32 22.22 -21.05 -13.33
C ARG A 32 20.73 -21.10 -13.70
N PHE A 33 19.93 -21.83 -12.91
CA PHE A 33 18.50 -21.56 -12.84
C PHE A 33 18.35 -20.28 -12.02
N GLU A 34 18.49 -19.15 -12.69
CA GLU A 34 17.84 -17.93 -12.24
C GLU A 34 16.34 -18.07 -12.53
N ASP A 35 15.68 -19.00 -11.85
CA ASP A 35 14.22 -18.98 -11.67
C ASP A 35 13.92 -17.82 -10.71
N HIS A 36 14.04 -16.60 -11.22
CA HIS A 36 13.40 -15.47 -10.55
C HIS A 36 11.90 -15.75 -10.63
N PRO A 37 11.19 -15.98 -9.51
CA PRO A 37 9.75 -16.11 -9.56
C PRO A 37 9.22 -14.86 -10.25
N ARG A 38 8.47 -15.05 -11.35
CA ARG A 38 7.81 -13.93 -12.03
C ARG A 38 7.02 -13.16 -10.98
N PRO A 39 7.06 -11.82 -10.98
CA PRO A 39 6.24 -11.05 -10.07
C PRO A 39 4.78 -11.48 -10.27
N ILE A 40 4.12 -11.85 -9.16
CA ILE A 40 2.76 -12.41 -9.13
C ILE A 40 1.73 -11.41 -9.69
N HIS A 41 2.07 -10.12 -9.66
CA HIS A 41 1.23 -9.00 -10.09
C HIS A 41 1.96 -8.12 -11.11
N SER A 42 1.21 -7.51 -12.03
CA SER A 42 1.77 -6.45 -12.89
C SER A 42 2.13 -5.21 -12.03
N PRO A 43 3.08 -4.37 -12.45
CA PRO A 43 3.36 -3.11 -11.76
C PRO A 43 2.10 -2.24 -11.57
N LEU A 44 1.27 -2.14 -12.62
CA LEU A 44 -0.01 -1.43 -12.58
C LEU A 44 -0.94 -2.03 -11.52
N GLU A 45 -1.12 -3.35 -11.49
CA GLU A 45 -1.94 -4.03 -10.48
C GLU A 45 -1.45 -3.74 -9.06
N LEU A 46 -0.14 -3.75 -8.82
CA LEU A 46 0.43 -3.42 -7.51
C LEU A 46 0.12 -1.96 -7.11
N HIS A 47 0.21 -1.01 -8.05
CA HIS A 47 -0.15 0.38 -7.79
C HIS A 47 -1.65 0.53 -7.48
N VAL A 48 -2.52 -0.11 -8.24
CA VAL A 48 -3.97 -0.06 -7.97
C VAL A 48 -4.32 -0.69 -6.62
N ARG A 49 -3.67 -1.80 -6.23
CA ARG A 49 -3.86 -2.38 -4.89
C ARG A 49 -3.35 -1.47 -3.77
N ARG A 50 -2.20 -0.82 -3.97
CA ARG A 50 -1.70 0.19 -3.01
C ARG A 50 -2.65 1.36 -2.85
N LEU A 51 -3.20 1.87 -3.96
CA LEU A 51 -4.20 2.92 -3.96
C LEU A 51 -5.43 2.50 -3.15
N ARG A 52 -5.95 1.29 -3.42
CA ARG A 52 -7.10 0.73 -2.72
C ARG A 52 -6.86 0.62 -1.22
N TYR A 53 -5.70 0.12 -0.80
CA TYR A 53 -5.32 0.03 0.61
C TYR A 53 -5.36 1.39 1.32
N PHE A 54 -4.77 2.44 0.74
CA PHE A 54 -4.78 3.77 1.36
C PHE A 54 -6.18 4.39 1.40
N ILE A 55 -7.00 4.16 0.38
CA ILE A 55 -8.42 4.57 0.35
C ILE A 55 -9.20 3.86 1.46
N ASP A 56 -9.07 2.53 1.55
CA ASP A 56 -9.81 1.73 2.52
C ASP A 56 -9.42 2.10 3.97
N ILE A 57 -8.16 2.44 4.23
CA ILE A 57 -7.75 2.97 5.54
C ILE A 57 -8.45 4.28 5.84
N LEU A 58 -8.46 5.23 4.90
CA LEU A 58 -9.05 6.55 5.11
C LEU A 58 -10.56 6.45 5.34
N GLU A 59 -11.25 5.66 4.53
CA GLU A 59 -12.69 5.39 4.68
C GLU A 59 -13.01 4.67 5.98
N SER A 60 -12.19 3.68 6.39
CA SER A 60 -12.35 2.98 7.66
C SER A 60 -12.15 3.93 8.85
N GLY A 61 -11.14 4.80 8.81
CA GLY A 61 -10.92 5.85 9.79
C GLY A 61 -12.11 6.79 9.92
N TYR A 62 -12.59 7.32 8.80
CA TYR A 62 -13.76 8.20 8.77
C TYR A 62 -15.01 7.52 9.36
N ARG A 63 -15.30 6.29 8.93
CA ARG A 63 -16.45 5.53 9.40
C ARG A 63 -16.38 5.26 10.89
N TYR A 64 -15.20 4.86 11.39
CA TYR A 64 -14.99 4.60 12.80
C TYR A 64 -15.17 5.85 13.64
N ALA A 65 -14.67 7.01 13.18
CA ALA A 65 -14.87 8.26 13.88
C ALA A 65 -16.35 8.60 14.07
N LEU A 66 -17.18 8.34 13.05
CA LEU A 66 -18.62 8.59 13.10
C LEU A 66 -19.39 7.56 13.92
N LEU A 67 -19.02 6.29 13.77
CA LEU A 67 -19.67 5.16 14.43
C LEU A 67 -18.58 4.17 14.89
N PRO A 68 -18.06 4.34 16.12
CA PRO A 68 -17.02 3.47 16.65
C PRO A 68 -17.48 2.02 16.67
N ASP A 69 -16.70 1.15 16.05
CA ASP A 69 -16.89 -0.30 16.05
C ASP A 69 -15.92 -0.92 17.07
N PRO A 70 -16.36 -1.71 18.05
CA PRO A 70 -15.43 -2.35 18.98
C PRO A 70 -14.42 -3.30 18.31
N LEU A 71 -14.67 -3.76 17.08
CA LEU A 71 -13.84 -4.73 16.36
C LEU A 71 -13.64 -4.32 14.88
N PRO A 72 -12.91 -3.23 14.59
CA PRO A 72 -12.72 -2.79 13.22
C PRO A 72 -11.97 -3.85 12.41
N LEU A 73 -12.36 -4.01 11.15
CA LEU A 73 -11.68 -4.88 10.21
C LEU A 73 -10.22 -4.45 10.04
N SER A 74 -9.29 -5.34 10.39
CA SER A 74 -7.86 -5.09 10.25
C SER A 74 -7.42 -5.26 8.80
N GLN A 75 -6.65 -4.28 8.30
CA GLN A 75 -6.04 -4.32 6.96
C GLN A 75 -4.57 -4.78 6.98
N ARG A 76 -4.13 -5.37 8.09
CA ARG A 76 -2.75 -5.80 8.32
C ARG A 76 -2.23 -6.76 7.26
N ALA A 77 -3.04 -7.74 6.86
CA ALA A 77 -2.62 -8.74 5.88
C ALA A 77 -2.30 -8.09 4.53
N GLU A 78 -3.15 -7.15 4.08
CA GLU A 78 -2.94 -6.41 2.84
C GLU A 78 -1.72 -5.50 2.94
N ARG A 79 -1.55 -4.78 4.06
CA ARG A 79 -0.34 -3.96 4.31
C ARG A 79 0.95 -4.74 4.12
N ILE A 80 1.02 -5.94 4.73
CA ILE A 80 2.19 -6.83 4.65
C ILE A 80 2.39 -7.31 3.21
N ALA A 81 1.32 -7.72 2.53
CA ALA A 81 1.38 -8.18 1.14
C ALA A 81 1.90 -7.09 0.18
N LEU A 82 1.60 -5.83 0.45
CA LEU A 82 2.05 -4.67 -0.34
C LEU A 82 3.45 -4.16 0.03
N GLY A 83 4.08 -4.75 1.05
CA GLY A 83 5.41 -4.39 1.54
C GLY A 83 5.45 -3.03 2.23
N ILE A 84 4.34 -2.59 2.84
CA ILE A 84 4.25 -1.29 3.51
C ILE A 84 4.71 -1.46 4.96
N ASP A 85 5.93 -1.00 5.26
CA ASP A 85 6.53 -1.11 6.60
C ASP A 85 6.10 0.03 7.52
N LEU A 86 4.79 0.12 7.78
CA LEU A 86 4.21 1.11 8.69
C LEU A 86 3.05 0.51 9.52
N PRO A 87 3.35 -0.19 10.62
CA PRO A 87 2.33 -0.88 11.42
C PRO A 87 1.30 0.05 12.07
N GLU A 88 1.60 1.33 12.26
CA GLU A 88 0.70 2.35 12.81
C GLU A 88 -0.53 2.59 11.93
N LEU A 89 -0.48 2.22 10.64
CA LEU A 89 -1.66 2.27 9.77
C LEU A 89 -2.73 1.26 10.18
N ASP A 90 -2.34 0.16 10.83
CA ASP A 90 -3.28 -0.88 11.29
C ASP A 90 -4.21 -0.35 12.40
N THR A 91 -3.83 0.74 13.09
CA THR A 91 -4.57 1.36 14.20
C THR A 91 -5.31 2.64 13.81
N VAL A 92 -5.21 3.11 12.56
CA VAL A 92 -5.88 4.33 12.10
C VAL A 92 -7.37 4.36 12.45
N PRO A 93 -8.18 3.30 12.20
CA PRO A 93 -9.58 3.30 12.61
C PRO A 93 -9.76 3.54 14.10
N LEU A 94 -9.03 2.82 14.95
CA LEU A 94 -9.13 2.89 16.41
C LEU A 94 -8.81 4.28 16.98
N TRP A 95 -7.94 5.03 16.31
CA TRP A 95 -7.50 6.36 16.73
C TRP A 95 -8.25 7.49 16.03
N SER A 96 -9.16 7.17 15.10
CA SER A 96 -9.99 8.17 14.45
C SER A 96 -11.12 8.59 15.38
N VAL A 97 -11.33 9.90 15.52
CA VAL A 97 -12.23 10.47 16.54
C VAL A 97 -13.05 11.61 15.99
N THR A 98 -14.27 11.75 16.52
CA THR A 98 -15.14 12.91 16.26
C THR A 98 -15.22 13.76 17.52
N ARG A 99 -15.09 15.07 17.36
CA ARG A 99 -15.27 16.08 18.41
C ARG A 99 -16.74 16.44 18.59
N ALA A 100 -17.05 17.11 19.70
CA ALA A 100 -18.42 17.56 20.01
C ALA A 100 -19.00 18.55 18.98
N ASP A 101 -18.14 19.29 18.26
CA ASP A 101 -18.52 20.20 17.17
C ASP A 101 -18.72 19.47 15.82
N GLY A 102 -18.57 18.15 15.79
CA GLY A 102 -18.70 17.32 14.60
C GLY A 102 -17.44 17.27 13.73
N ALA A 103 -16.35 17.95 14.10
CA ALA A 103 -15.08 17.84 13.39
C ALA A 103 -14.45 16.46 13.62
N VAL A 104 -13.86 15.88 12.58
CA VAL A 104 -13.31 14.53 12.60
C VAL A 104 -11.80 14.59 12.40
N ALA A 105 -11.06 13.86 13.23
CA ALA A 105 -9.64 13.61 13.04
C ALA A 105 -9.41 12.18 12.56
N ILE A 106 -8.61 12.05 11.50
CA ILE A 106 -8.09 10.77 11.01
C ILE A 106 -6.56 10.81 11.12
N PRO A 107 -5.94 9.90 11.89
CA PRO A 107 -4.50 9.79 12.01
C PRO A 107 -3.80 9.68 10.66
N PHE A 108 -2.64 10.32 10.52
CA PHE A 108 -1.77 10.25 9.33
C PHE A 108 -2.45 10.68 8.02
N ILE A 109 -3.56 11.44 8.07
CA ILE A 109 -4.33 11.83 6.89
C ILE A 109 -3.47 12.50 5.80
N GLU A 110 -2.51 13.34 6.19
CA GLU A 110 -1.60 14.00 5.26
C GLU A 110 -0.73 12.99 4.51
N PHE A 111 -0.20 12.01 5.23
CA PHE A 111 0.63 10.95 4.67
C PHE A 111 -0.21 10.07 3.74
N ILE A 112 -1.37 9.59 4.19
CA ILE A 112 -2.27 8.73 3.41
C ILE A 112 -2.63 9.41 2.10
N VAL A 113 -3.01 10.69 2.14
CA VAL A 113 -3.40 11.42 0.92
C VAL A 113 -2.20 11.70 0.01
N THR A 114 -1.02 11.94 0.59
CA THR A 114 0.22 12.04 -0.18
C THR A 114 0.50 10.74 -0.93
N GLN A 115 0.34 9.58 -0.27
CA GLN A 115 0.53 8.28 -0.91
C GLN A 115 -0.51 8.01 -1.99
N ILE A 116 -1.78 8.37 -1.77
CA ILE A 116 -2.82 8.32 -2.81
C ILE A 116 -2.38 9.14 -4.02
N SER A 117 -1.98 10.39 -3.81
CA SER A 117 -1.56 11.29 -4.89
C SER A 117 -0.36 10.77 -5.69
N ARG A 118 0.65 10.22 -5.01
CA ARG A 118 1.82 9.59 -5.64
C ARG A 118 1.44 8.32 -6.40
N THR A 119 0.52 7.52 -5.85
CA THR A 119 0.09 6.27 -6.48
C THR A 119 -0.73 6.55 -7.73
N LEU A 120 -1.55 7.60 -7.76
CA LEU A 120 -2.29 8.01 -8.96
C LEU A 120 -1.37 8.44 -10.11
N GLU A 121 -0.27 9.14 -9.78
CA GLU A 121 0.75 9.49 -10.75
C GLU A 121 1.44 8.24 -11.32
N ALA A 122 1.84 7.30 -10.44
CA ALA A 122 2.41 6.03 -10.88
C ALA A 122 1.43 5.19 -11.72
N VAL A 123 0.14 5.16 -11.38
CA VAL A 123 -0.90 4.49 -12.20
C VAL A 123 -0.98 5.14 -13.58
N ALA A 124 -1.00 6.48 -13.66
CA ALA A 124 -1.07 7.18 -14.93
C ALA A 124 0.16 6.91 -15.82
N ASP A 125 1.35 6.87 -15.22
CA ASP A 125 2.61 6.57 -15.92
C ASP A 125 2.64 5.12 -16.42
N GLU A 126 2.33 4.14 -15.56
CA GLU A 126 2.32 2.71 -15.92
C GLU A 126 1.25 2.37 -16.95
N ALA A 127 0.08 3.01 -16.88
CA ALA A 127 -0.98 2.86 -17.87
C ALA A 127 -0.74 3.68 -19.16
N GLY A 128 0.34 4.46 -19.25
CA GLY A 128 0.70 5.23 -20.44
C GLY A 128 -0.31 6.35 -20.76
N LEU A 129 -0.95 6.94 -19.74
CA LEU A 129 -2.05 7.89 -19.90
C LEU A 129 -1.61 9.33 -20.20
N SER A 130 -0.32 9.56 -20.42
CA SER A 130 0.23 10.88 -20.72
C SER A 130 -0.43 11.52 -21.95
N GLY A 131 -1.06 12.68 -21.76
CA GLY A 131 -1.76 13.41 -22.84
C GLY A 131 -3.10 12.80 -23.26
N SER A 132 -3.63 11.83 -22.50
CA SER A 132 -4.97 11.26 -22.71
C SER A 132 -6.01 11.94 -21.81
N ALA A 133 -7.28 11.90 -22.22
CA ALA A 133 -8.39 12.39 -21.40
C ALA A 133 -8.46 11.71 -20.03
N ALA A 134 -8.22 10.39 -19.97
CA ALA A 134 -8.17 9.64 -18.72
C ALA A 134 -7.01 10.11 -17.80
N GLY A 135 -5.86 10.45 -18.37
CA GLY A 135 -4.74 11.03 -17.62
C GLY A 135 -5.08 12.41 -17.06
N GLU A 136 -5.77 13.25 -17.82
CA GLU A 136 -6.25 14.56 -17.36
C GLU A 136 -7.27 14.43 -16.21
N GLU A 137 -8.19 13.46 -16.29
CA GLU A 137 -9.13 13.16 -15.21
C GLU A 137 -8.42 12.80 -13.90
N LEU A 138 -7.38 11.96 -13.95
CA LEU A 138 -6.59 11.59 -12.77
C LEU A 138 -5.85 12.80 -12.18
N VAL A 139 -5.32 13.70 -13.03
CA VAL A 139 -4.69 14.95 -12.60
C VAL A 139 -5.70 15.86 -11.90
N LEU A 140 -6.91 15.99 -12.44
CA LEU A 140 -7.99 16.77 -11.84
C LEU A 140 -8.45 16.16 -10.50
N ALA A 141 -8.54 14.84 -10.41
CA ALA A 141 -8.89 14.13 -9.18
C ALA A 141 -7.85 14.38 -8.08
N ARG A 142 -6.55 14.28 -8.41
CA ARG A 142 -5.44 14.62 -7.50
C ARG A 142 -5.50 16.07 -7.02
N GLY A 143 -5.74 17.01 -7.95
CA GLY A 143 -5.89 18.43 -7.63
C GLY A 143 -7.08 18.70 -6.71
N SER A 144 -8.18 17.99 -6.91
CA SER A 144 -9.39 18.09 -6.08
C SER A 144 -9.16 17.55 -4.68
N LEU A 145 -8.53 16.38 -4.57
CA LEU A 145 -8.18 15.77 -3.28
C LEU A 145 -7.29 16.69 -2.44
N ARG A 146 -6.26 17.28 -3.07
CA ARG A 146 -5.36 18.24 -2.39
C ARG A 146 -6.10 19.49 -1.94
N ARG A 147 -6.91 20.11 -2.82
CA ARG A 147 -7.65 21.34 -2.52
C ARG A 147 -8.64 21.14 -1.37
N ILE A 148 -9.34 20.00 -1.36
CA ILE A 148 -10.28 19.66 -0.29
C ILE A 148 -9.56 19.64 1.06
N LEU A 149 -8.39 19.00 1.16
CA LEU A 149 -7.65 18.96 2.42
C LEU A 149 -7.02 20.29 2.81
N GLU A 150 -6.56 21.08 1.84
CA GLU A 150 -6.06 22.44 2.07
C GLU A 150 -7.12 23.33 2.72
N GLN A 151 -8.38 23.20 2.29
CA GLN A 151 -9.50 23.97 2.83
C GLN A 151 -9.84 23.56 4.27
N GLY A 152 -9.70 22.28 4.60
CA GLY A 152 -10.00 21.79 5.95
C GLY A 152 -8.86 21.92 6.95
N SER A 153 -7.61 21.96 6.49
CA SER A 153 -6.42 22.12 7.34
C SER A 153 -5.36 23.00 6.68
N PRO A 154 -5.50 24.34 6.76
CA PRO A 154 -4.56 25.28 6.17
C PRO A 154 -3.16 25.12 6.79
N GLY A 155 -2.17 24.70 5.98
CA GLY A 155 -0.79 24.44 6.42
C GLY A 155 -0.35 22.97 6.27
N SER A 156 -1.30 22.06 6.03
CA SER A 156 -1.05 20.63 5.85
C SER A 156 -0.46 20.28 4.48
N ALA A 157 -1.00 20.86 3.40
CA ALA A 157 -0.69 20.40 2.05
C ALA A 157 0.64 20.92 1.46
N THR A 158 1.25 21.93 2.09
CA THR A 158 2.49 22.56 1.58
C THR A 158 3.77 21.87 2.08
N SER A 159 3.66 20.85 2.91
CA SER A 159 4.80 20.06 3.40
C SER A 159 4.40 18.61 3.59
N ALA A 160 3.91 17.98 2.52
CA ALA A 160 3.64 16.54 2.48
C ALA A 160 4.88 15.77 2.97
N PRO A 161 4.86 15.21 4.19
CA PRO A 161 6.09 14.67 4.77
C PRO A 161 6.37 13.29 4.14
N ASP A 162 7.62 13.06 3.73
CA ASP A 162 8.05 11.73 3.30
C ASP A 162 7.94 10.69 4.42
N LEU A 163 7.94 11.15 5.67
CA LEU A 163 7.73 10.35 6.85
C LEU A 163 6.33 10.58 7.43
N PRO A 164 5.62 9.52 7.84
CA PRO A 164 4.32 9.64 8.47
C PRO A 164 4.44 10.45 9.76
N ARG A 165 3.52 11.41 9.94
CA ARG A 165 3.38 12.18 11.19
C ARG A 165 1.97 11.96 11.73
N LEU A 166 1.87 11.63 13.00
CA LEU A 166 0.60 11.64 13.70
C LEU A 166 0.22 13.11 13.91
N GLY A 167 -0.83 13.56 13.23
CA GLY A 167 -1.34 14.92 13.34
C GLY A 167 -2.73 14.94 13.94
N ASP A 168 -2.95 15.83 14.91
CA ASP A 168 -4.28 16.13 15.46
C ASP A 168 -5.03 17.10 14.54
N ILE A 169 -5.16 16.71 13.26
CA ILE A 169 -5.85 17.50 12.25
C ILE A 169 -7.33 17.18 12.33
N PHE A 170 -8.12 18.18 12.70
CA PHE A 170 -9.57 18.08 12.74
C PHE A 170 -10.17 18.75 11.50
N LEU A 171 -10.79 17.94 10.65
CA LEU A 171 -11.45 18.41 9.44
C LEU A 171 -12.97 18.48 9.66
N PRO A 172 -13.67 19.43 9.02
CA PRO A 172 -15.13 19.45 9.02
C PRO A 172 -15.71 18.14 8.48
N ARG A 173 -16.80 17.66 9.08
CA ARG A 173 -17.44 16.40 8.65
C ARG A 173 -17.84 16.41 7.18
N ASP A 174 -18.44 17.49 6.71
CA ASP A 174 -18.95 17.61 5.34
C ASP A 174 -17.81 17.52 4.31
N LEU A 175 -16.63 18.01 4.70
CA LEU A 175 -15.42 17.92 3.90
C LEU A 175 -14.94 16.46 3.76
N LEU A 176 -14.90 15.73 4.88
CA LEU A 176 -14.53 14.33 4.87
C LEU A 176 -15.60 13.44 4.23
N ASP A 177 -16.88 13.80 4.31
CA ASP A 177 -17.96 13.12 3.59
C ASP A 177 -17.79 13.26 2.07
N ALA A 178 -17.43 14.46 1.59
CA ALA A 178 -17.14 14.69 0.17
C ALA A 178 -15.95 13.87 -0.35
N VAL A 179 -15.03 13.44 0.53
CA VAL A 179 -13.85 12.64 0.17
C VAL A 179 -14.11 11.14 0.34
N CYS A 180 -14.53 10.75 1.55
CA CYS A 180 -14.60 9.36 2.03
C CYS A 180 -16.03 8.81 2.08
N GLY A 181 -17.03 9.63 1.79
CA GLY A 181 -18.43 9.22 1.77
C GLY A 181 -18.73 8.22 0.65
N PRO A 182 -19.94 7.64 0.63
CA PRO A 182 -20.33 6.61 -0.33
C PRO A 182 -20.28 7.08 -1.79
N GLU A 183 -20.48 8.37 -2.04
CA GLU A 183 -20.33 9.01 -3.36
C GLU A 183 -19.13 9.98 -3.38
N GLY A 184 -18.17 9.75 -2.48
CA GLY A 184 -17.01 10.58 -2.30
C GLY A 184 -15.98 10.43 -3.42
N LEU A 185 -15.06 11.39 -3.45
CA LEU A 185 -13.98 11.44 -4.44
C LEU A 185 -13.14 10.16 -4.49
N LEU A 186 -12.84 9.54 -3.34
CA LEU A 186 -11.98 8.35 -3.29
C LEU A 186 -12.59 7.15 -4.03
N ARG A 187 -13.91 6.96 -3.93
CA ARG A 187 -14.60 5.87 -4.62
C ARG A 187 -14.56 6.05 -6.14
N THR A 188 -14.73 7.29 -6.60
CA THR A 188 -14.62 7.65 -8.02
C THR A 188 -13.21 7.33 -8.54
N ILE A 189 -12.19 7.75 -7.80
CA ILE A 189 -10.78 7.47 -8.11
C ILE A 189 -10.52 5.97 -8.19
N ALA A 190 -10.94 5.20 -7.18
CA ALA A 190 -10.75 3.76 -7.16
C ALA A 190 -11.40 3.08 -8.38
N GLY A 191 -12.65 3.43 -8.70
CA GLY A 191 -13.37 2.87 -9.85
C GLY A 191 -12.71 3.18 -11.20
N GLN A 192 -12.18 4.40 -11.38
CA GLN A 192 -11.40 4.76 -12.57
C GLN A 192 -10.14 3.89 -12.71
N CYS A 193 -9.37 3.74 -11.63
CA CYS A 193 -8.16 2.91 -11.64
C CYS A 193 -8.45 1.41 -11.82
N GLU A 194 -9.52 0.89 -11.23
CA GLU A 194 -9.97 -0.49 -11.42
C GLU A 194 -10.41 -0.74 -12.87
N THR A 195 -11.06 0.24 -13.52
CA THR A 195 -11.43 0.17 -14.94
C THR A 195 -10.20 0.13 -15.83
N LEU A 196 -9.17 0.93 -15.52
CA LEU A 196 -7.89 0.91 -16.24
C LEU A 196 -7.20 -0.45 -16.12
N LEU A 197 -7.20 -1.03 -14.92
CA LEU A 197 -6.64 -2.37 -14.68
C LEU A 197 -7.39 -3.45 -15.47
N ALA A 198 -8.73 -3.38 -15.51
CA ALA A 198 -9.55 -4.34 -16.27
C ALA A 198 -9.37 -4.22 -17.79
N ALA A 199 -8.96 -3.04 -18.27
CA ALA A 199 -8.63 -2.81 -19.68
C ALA A 199 -7.20 -3.26 -20.06
N GLU A 200 -6.35 -3.59 -19.08
CA GLU A 200 -5.02 -4.14 -19.34
C GLU A 200 -5.20 -5.47 -20.11
N PRO A 201 -4.67 -5.59 -21.35
CA PRO A 201 -4.76 -6.84 -22.07
C PRO A 201 -4.04 -7.90 -21.25
N VAL A 202 -4.74 -8.97 -20.85
CA VAL A 202 -4.14 -10.16 -20.26
C VAL A 202 -3.04 -10.60 -21.21
N ARG A 203 -1.77 -10.32 -20.88
CA ARG A 203 -0.65 -10.78 -21.70
C ARG A 203 -0.77 -12.30 -21.72
N PRO A 204 -1.06 -12.94 -22.87
CA PRO A 204 -1.15 -14.38 -22.92
C PRO A 204 0.24 -14.92 -22.59
N GLY A 205 0.33 -15.62 -21.47
CA GLY A 205 1.47 -16.48 -21.18
C GLY A 205 1.36 -17.73 -22.05
N HIS A 206 1.90 -17.67 -23.26
CA HIS A 206 2.24 -18.83 -24.09
C HIS A 206 3.58 -18.60 -24.79
#